data_AF-A0A9X0HUQ0-F1
#
_entry.id   AF-A0A9X0HUQ0-F1
#
_cell.length_a   1.000
_cell.length_b   1.000
_cell.length_c   1.000
_cell.angle_alpha   90.00
_cell.angle_beta   90.00
_cell.angle_gamma   90.00
#
_symmetry.space_group_name_H-M   'P 1'
#
loop_
_entity.id
_entity.type
_entity.pdbx_description
1 polymer ?
#
loop_
_entity_poly.entity_id
_entity_poly.type
_entity_poly.pdbx_seq_one_letter_code
_entity_poly.pdbx_strand_id
1 'polypeptide(L)'
;MVAAAVTAVVVAAPAAADQSEFIRKLQEQYVFLTAEQLIAAGDKVCAATASGVPASDAVMMVRNDLGVSVPAAGDIVSLAVVELGC
;
A
#
# COMPACT_ATOMS: atom_id res chain seq x y z
N MET A 1 26.19 -22.03 22.56
CA MET A 1 25.19 -22.30 21.52
C MET A 1 24.59 -20.96 21.13
N VAL A 2 24.80 -20.49 19.90
CA VAL A 2 24.33 -19.17 19.45
C VAL A 2 22.88 -19.31 19.01
N ALA A 3 21.96 -18.78 19.82
CA ALA A 3 20.54 -18.73 19.48
C ALA A 3 20.32 -17.58 18.49
N ALA A 4 20.23 -17.91 17.20
CA ALA A 4 19.84 -16.96 16.17
C ALA A 4 18.33 -16.68 16.31
N ALA A 5 17.99 -15.53 16.88
CA ALA A 5 16.62 -15.02 16.88
C ALA A 5 16.26 -14.54 15.47
N VAL A 6 15.65 -15.42 14.68
CA VAL A 6 14.95 -15.02 13.46
C VAL A 6 13.66 -14.32 13.88
N THR A 7 13.71 -12.99 13.98
CA THR A 7 12.50 -12.16 14.04
C THR A 7 11.81 -12.27 12.68
N ALA A 8 10.90 -13.23 12.55
CA ALA A 8 9.94 -13.24 11.47
C ALA A 8 9.10 -11.97 11.62
N VAL A 9 9.33 -10.99 10.75
CA VAL A 9 8.40 -9.88 10.59
C VAL A 9 7.14 -10.52 10.02
N VAL A 10 6.19 -10.81 10.91
CA VAL A 10 4.86 -11.24 10.53
C VAL A 10 4.23 -10.02 9.89
N VAL A 11 4.39 -9.87 8.57
CA VAL A 11 3.60 -8.91 7.80
C VAL A 11 2.18 -9.43 7.94
N ALA A 12 1.45 -8.89 8.91
CA ALA A 12 0.03 -9.15 9.01
C ALA A 12 -0.55 -8.76 7.66
N ALA A 13 -1.15 -9.72 6.94
CA ALA A 13 -1.94 -9.39 5.78
C ALA A 13 -2.90 -8.28 6.21
N PRO A 14 -3.05 -7.20 5.42
CA PRO A 14 -3.88 -6.08 5.85
C PRO A 14 -5.24 -6.61 6.24
N ALA A 15 -5.70 -6.31 7.45
CA ALA A 15 -6.97 -6.85 7.89
C ALA A 15 -8.04 -6.38 6.89
N ALA A 16 -8.98 -7.25 6.53
CA ALA A 16 -10.02 -6.90 5.56
C ALA A 16 -10.78 -5.61 5.96
N ALA A 17 -10.80 -5.27 7.25
CA ALA A 17 -11.32 -4.01 7.76
C ALA A 17 -10.48 -2.79 7.34
N ASP A 18 -9.15 -2.86 7.47
CA ASP A 18 -8.25 -1.78 7.06
C ASP A 18 -8.27 -1.56 5.54
N GLN A 19 -8.40 -2.64 4.76
CA GLN A 19 -8.62 -2.55 3.32
C GLN A 19 -9.91 -1.80 2.98
N SER A 20 -10.99 -2.02 3.74
CA SER A 20 -12.26 -1.34 3.49
C SER A 20 -12.23 0.16 3.84
N GLU A 21 -11.52 0.56 4.90
CA GLU A 21 -11.30 1.99 5.22
C GLU A 21 -10.37 2.66 4.20
N PHE A 22 -9.31 1.97 3.79
CA PHE A 22 -8.41 2.41 2.70
C PHE A 22 -9.18 2.68 1.40
N ILE A 23 -10.04 1.73 0.99
CA ILE A 23 -10.89 1.90 -0.20
C ILE A 23 -11.87 3.05 0.00
N ARG A 24 -12.51 3.17 1.19
CA ARG A 24 -13.50 4.22 1.44
C ARG A 24 -12.88 5.61 1.30
N LYS A 25 -11.74 5.86 1.96
CA LYS A 25 -11.03 7.15 1.91
C LYS A 25 -10.57 7.50 0.49
N LEU A 26 -10.07 6.51 -0.26
CA LEU A 26 -9.61 6.74 -1.63
C LEU A 26 -10.76 6.89 -2.62
N GLN A 27 -11.90 6.22 -2.43
CA GLN A 27 -13.08 6.41 -3.27
C GLN A 27 -13.76 7.75 -3.01
N GLU A 28 -13.67 8.31 -1.80
CA GLU A 28 -14.16 9.66 -1.51
C GLU A 28 -13.40 10.74 -2.32
N GLN A 29 -12.11 10.54 -2.60
CA GLN A 29 -11.29 11.48 -3.38
C GLN A 29 -11.14 11.10 -4.86
N TYR A 30 -11.12 9.80 -5.17
CA TYR A 30 -10.78 9.22 -6.46
C TYR A 30 -11.88 8.27 -6.94
N VAL A 31 -13.10 8.79 -7.09
CA VAL A 31 -14.31 8.06 -7.54
C VAL A 31 -14.16 7.30 -8.87
N PHE A 32 -13.17 7.66 -9.68
CA PHE A 32 -12.86 7.00 -10.94
C PHE A 32 -12.03 5.72 -10.78
N LEU A 33 -11.46 5.47 -9.59
CA LEU A 33 -10.73 4.25 -9.27
C LEU A 33 -11.67 3.20 -8.69
N THR A 34 -11.53 1.97 -9.16
CA THR A 34 -12.29 0.84 -8.65
C THR A 34 -11.66 0.29 -7.38
N ALA A 35 -12.47 -0.34 -6.52
CA ALA A 35 -11.98 -0.99 -5.30
C ALA A 35 -10.84 -1.98 -5.59
N GLU A 36 -10.96 -2.78 -6.66
CA GLU A 36 -9.89 -3.72 -7.07
C GLU A 36 -8.59 -3.01 -7.45
N GLN A 37 -8.64 -1.87 -8.14
CA GLN A 37 -7.42 -1.12 -8.48
C GLN A 37 -6.75 -0.56 -7.23
N LEU A 38 -7.53 -0.09 -6.27
CA LEU A 38 -7.03 0.40 -4.99
C LEU A 38 -6.37 -0.73 -4.20
N ILE A 39 -7.05 -1.87 -4.03
CA ILE A 39 -6.50 -3.04 -3.33
C ILE A 39 -5.20 -3.50 -3.98
N ALA A 40 -5.19 -3.67 -5.31
CA ALA A 40 -3.99 -4.09 -6.04
C ALA A 40 -2.83 -3.09 -5.88
N ALA A 41 -3.12 -1.79 -5.83
CA ALA A 41 -2.12 -0.76 -5.55
C ALA A 41 -1.58 -0.88 -4.13
N GLY A 42 -2.45 -1.03 -3.13
CA GLY A 42 -2.07 -1.19 -1.72
C GLY A 42 -1.20 -2.42 -1.49
N ASP A 43 -1.58 -3.57 -2.05
CA ASP A 43 -0.78 -4.81 -1.98
C ASP A 43 0.60 -4.63 -2.63
N LYS A 44 0.67 -3.98 -3.80
CA LYS A 44 1.95 -3.69 -4.47
C LYS A 44 2.83 -2.77 -3.62
N VAL A 45 2.24 -1.75 -3.00
CA VAL A 45 2.95 -0.84 -2.09
C VAL A 45 3.50 -1.61 -0.90
N CYS A 46 2.68 -2.43 -0.24
CA CYS A 46 3.15 -3.24 0.88
C CYS A 46 4.27 -4.22 0.48
N ALA A 47 4.16 -4.87 -0.68
CA ALA A 47 5.20 -5.74 -1.21
C ALA A 47 6.51 -4.97 -1.52
N ALA A 48 6.38 -3.75 -2.06
CA ALA A 48 7.51 -2.87 -2.35
C ALA A 48 8.19 -2.40 -1.06
N THR A 49 7.41 -1.94 -0.06
CA THR A 49 7.92 -1.54 1.25
C THR A 49 8.62 -2.69 1.96
N ALA A 50 8.03 -3.90 1.96
CA ALA A 50 8.64 -5.10 2.52
C ALA A 50 9.95 -5.49 1.81
N SER A 51 10.10 -5.14 0.53
CA SER A 51 11.32 -5.38 -0.25
C SER A 51 12.37 -4.27 -0.10
N GLY A 52 12.09 -3.23 0.70
CA GLY A 52 12.99 -2.08 0.90
C GLY A 52 12.97 -1.06 -0.25
N VAL A 53 11.92 -1.07 -1.09
CA VAL A 53 11.74 -0.08 -2.15
C VAL A 53 11.39 1.27 -1.52
N PRO A 54 12.05 2.37 -1.91
CA PRO A 54 11.75 3.69 -1.36
C PRO A 54 10.35 4.16 -1.78
N ALA A 55 9.72 4.95 -0.91
CA ALA A 55 8.37 5.48 -1.15
C ALA A 55 8.25 6.23 -2.49
N SER A 56 9.29 6.96 -2.92
CA SER A 56 9.29 7.66 -4.21
C SER A 56 9.15 6.73 -5.40
N ASP A 57 9.78 5.55 -5.37
CA ASP A 57 9.63 4.54 -6.42
C ASP A 57 8.25 3.86 -6.35
N ALA A 58 7.74 3.61 -5.14
CA ALA A 58 6.39 3.09 -4.95
C ALA A 58 5.32 4.07 -5.49
N VAL A 59 5.51 5.37 -5.28
CA VAL A 59 4.63 6.42 -5.84
C VAL A 59 4.66 6.41 -7.37
N MET A 60 5.84 6.31 -7.98
CA MET A 60 5.95 6.24 -9.44
C MET A 60 5.34 4.97 -10.00
N MET A 61 5.43 3.84 -9.28
CA MET A 61 4.79 2.58 -9.62
C MET A 61 3.26 2.71 -9.62
N VAL A 62 2.67 3.20 -8.53
CA VAL A 62 1.21 3.41 -8.39
C VAL A 62 0.70 4.41 -9.43
N ARG A 63 1.43 5.50 -9.65
CA ARG A 63 1.12 6.48 -10.70
C ARG A 63 1.02 5.82 -12.08
N ASN A 64 1.99 4.97 -12.41
CA ASN A 64 2.05 4.31 -13.71
C ASN A 64 1.00 3.20 -13.86
N ASP A 65 0.66 2.52 -12.77
CA ASP A 65 -0.29 1.40 -12.74
C ASP A 65 -1.75 1.89 -12.81
N LEU A 66 -2.10 2.95 -12.09
CA LEU A 66 -3.46 3.51 -12.02
C LEU A 66 -3.67 4.71 -12.95
N GLY A 67 -2.61 5.20 -13.61
CA GLY A 67 -2.70 6.36 -14.51
C GLY A 67 -3.06 7.67 -13.79
N VAL A 68 -2.78 7.76 -12.48
CA VAL A 68 -3.14 8.92 -11.65
C VAL A 68 -2.05 9.98 -11.59
N SER A 69 -2.37 11.14 -11.04
CA SER A 69 -1.40 12.20 -10.76
C SER A 69 -0.39 11.76 -9.67
N VAL A 70 0.84 12.28 -9.71
CA VAL A 70 1.87 12.06 -8.67
C VAL A 70 1.34 12.31 -7.25
N PRO A 71 0.64 13.42 -6.93
CA PRO A 71 0.08 13.62 -5.60
C PRO A 71 -0.94 12.53 -5.21
N ALA A 72 -1.78 12.09 -6.13
CA ALA A 72 -2.75 11.02 -5.88
C ALA A 72 -2.08 9.68 -5.60
N ALA A 73 -1.02 9.35 -6.35
CA ALA A 73 -0.20 8.18 -6.06
C ALA A 73 0.52 8.30 -4.70
N GLY A 74 0.95 9.50 -4.33
CA GLY A 74 1.48 9.82 -3.01
C GLY A 74 0.49 9.50 -1.89
N ASP A 75 -0.74 10.00 -2.02
CA ASP A 75 -1.81 9.74 -1.06
C ASP A 75 -2.10 8.24 -0.93
N ILE A 76 -2.22 7.52 -2.06
CA ILE A 76 -2.45 6.06 -2.08
C ILE A 76 -1.32 5.32 -1.34
N VAL A 77 -0.06 5.65 -1.60
CA VAL A 77 1.10 5.00 -0.95
C VAL A 77 1.11 5.30 0.55
N SER A 78 0.88 6.55 0.95
CA SER A 78 0.83 6.93 2.35
C SER A 78 -0.35 6.28 3.09
N LEU A 79 -1.53 6.24 2.47
CA LEU A 79 -2.69 5.55 3.05
C LEU A 79 -2.48 4.05 3.12
N ALA A 80 -1.82 3.44 2.13
CA ALA A 80 -1.50 2.03 2.16
C ALA A 80 -0.61 1.72 3.37
N VAL A 81 0.46 2.49 3.58
CA VAL A 81 1.34 2.32 4.75
C VAL A 81 0.60 2.52 6.08
N VAL A 82 -0.24 3.54 6.17
CA VAL A 82 -0.94 3.90 7.42
C VAL A 82 -2.09 2.94 7.75
N GLU A 83 -2.94 2.62 6.77
CA GLU A 83 -4.12 1.78 7.00
C GLU A 83 -3.74 0.30 6.92
N LEU A 84 -2.97 -0.13 5.92
CA LEU A 84 -2.62 -1.54 5.69
C LEU A 84 -1.49 -2.03 6.61
N GLY A 85 -0.78 -1.13 7.30
CA GLY A 85 0.21 -1.47 8.32
C GLY A 85 1.49 -2.09 7.76
N CYS A 86 1.83 -1.75 6.52
CA CYS A 86 3.10 -2.03 5.89
C CYS A 86 3.94 -0.74 5.83
#